data_AF-A0A251WDB9-F1
#
_entry.id   AF-A0A251WDB9-F1
#
_cell.length_a   1.000
_cell.length_b   1.000
_cell.length_c   1.000
_cell.angle_alpha   90.00
_cell.angle_beta   90.00
_cell.angle_gamma   90.00
#
_symmetry.space_group_name_H-M   'P 1'
#
loop_
_entity.id
_entity.type
_entity.pdbx_description
1 polymer ?
#
loop_
_entity_poly.entity_id
_entity_poly.type
_entity_poly.pdbx_seq_one_letter_code
_entity_poly.pdbx_strand_id
1 'polypeptide(L)'
;MGEWILPTLSYVLMLGQGEDEFVTSVGSVATQRVKAEKSWAAAIAALEVMLQQTCDPSNADERTVPQGLVLSGPFPILSQSELLDCYRSWTFTADTSLATIANFFQLPPCETGESPAQNTSTPLPLLPGDPLAAEQFCIALTPKFSLVMVLGETPEGTPGFWFSFDPEQVERACQILRLRVVMLSPSQVKTWDDLMDQFPTVIPHYKTVTQFSHRLLAHLPCETPCTTGSSAQSTYQTQHPEVPADFSPSAHLAAASLATSSLDVELLQAIAHEVRTPLTTIRTLTRLLMKRKDMVPDALKRLEVIDRECSDQIDRFGLIFRAVELETSNNKGVSLTPTCLTQVFNQSIPRWQKQAQQRGLALEVGLPNTMPHVVSDPSMLDQALTSLIERSARSLPSGSRIQIEVGLAGDQLKLQVETIANESSCPYQPLLKSLGQMLTFQPETGVLSLNLTVTKNLFQALGGKLTVKEKSAHQGEIFTVFLPLQPESIDLGRLDHQPTHLV
;
A
#
# COMPACT_ATOMS: atom_id res chain seq x y z
N MET A 1 -11.15 -20.19 -38.27
CA MET A 1 -12.02 -19.56 -37.26
C MET A 1 -11.78 -18.07 -37.38
N GLY A 2 -12.81 -17.28 -37.67
CA GLY A 2 -12.65 -15.83 -37.86
C GLY A 2 -12.16 -15.18 -36.56
N GLU A 3 -11.18 -14.29 -36.67
CA GLU A 3 -10.76 -13.45 -35.55
C GLU A 3 -11.96 -12.65 -35.06
N TRP A 4 -12.29 -12.82 -33.78
CA TRP A 4 -13.37 -12.05 -33.16
C TRP A 4 -12.90 -10.60 -33.01
N ILE A 5 -13.68 -9.65 -33.51
CA ILE A 5 -13.26 -8.24 -33.67
C ILE A 5 -13.40 -7.46 -32.34
N LEU A 6 -14.25 -7.93 -31.41
CA LEU A 6 -14.52 -7.25 -30.16
C LEU A 6 -13.68 -7.82 -29.00
N PRO A 7 -13.01 -6.99 -28.20
CA PRO A 7 -12.24 -7.45 -27.05
C PRO A 7 -13.14 -8.07 -25.96
N THR A 8 -12.53 -8.89 -25.12
CA THR A 8 -13.12 -9.40 -23.88
C THR A 8 -12.94 -8.41 -22.72
N LEU A 9 -13.63 -8.61 -21.60
CA LEU A 9 -13.48 -7.70 -20.45
C LEU A 9 -12.19 -7.97 -19.67
N SER A 10 -11.72 -9.22 -19.62
CA SER A 10 -10.40 -9.53 -19.04
C SER A 10 -9.28 -8.79 -19.75
N TYR A 11 -9.30 -8.76 -21.10
CA TYR A 11 -8.31 -8.07 -21.92
C TYR A 11 -8.27 -6.55 -21.64
N VAL A 12 -9.43 -5.94 -21.42
CA VAL A 12 -9.53 -4.49 -21.12
C VAL A 12 -8.89 -4.16 -19.78
N LEU A 13 -9.18 -4.97 -18.76
CA LEU A 13 -8.58 -4.79 -17.44
C LEU A 13 -7.08 -5.05 -17.46
N MET A 14 -6.62 -6.02 -18.26
CA MET A 14 -5.19 -6.30 -18.44
C MET A 14 -4.44 -5.17 -19.16
N LEU A 15 -5.06 -4.48 -20.13
CA LEU A 15 -4.45 -3.31 -20.79
C LEU A 15 -4.41 -2.07 -19.88
N GLY A 16 -5.27 -2.02 -18.87
CA GLY A 16 -5.33 -0.94 -17.87
C GLY A 16 -4.29 -1.05 -16.77
N GLN A 17 -3.85 -2.27 -16.47
CA GLN A 17 -2.69 -2.55 -15.65
C GLN A 17 -1.47 -2.50 -16.58
N GLY A 18 -0.50 -1.62 -16.35
CA GLY A 18 0.67 -1.52 -17.23
C GLY A 18 1.35 -2.88 -17.47
N GLU A 19 2.04 -3.04 -18.61
CA GLU A 19 2.61 -4.29 -19.14
C GLU A 19 3.53 -5.13 -18.20
N ASP A 20 3.74 -4.74 -16.95
CA ASP A 20 4.69 -5.37 -16.01
C ASP A 20 4.07 -6.38 -15.02
N GLU A 21 2.77 -6.69 -15.11
CA GLU A 21 2.10 -7.62 -14.19
C GLU A 21 1.90 -9.05 -14.74
N PHE A 22 2.76 -9.51 -15.66
CA PHE A 22 2.88 -10.95 -15.95
C PHE A 22 3.78 -11.64 -14.92
N VAL A 23 3.26 -11.77 -13.70
CA VAL A 23 3.79 -12.74 -12.74
C VAL A 23 3.33 -14.11 -13.21
N THR A 24 4.17 -14.83 -13.96
CA THR A 24 4.05 -16.28 -14.11
C THR A 24 4.23 -16.91 -12.73
N SER A 25 3.14 -17.01 -11.96
CA SER A 25 3.17 -17.77 -10.72
C SER A 25 3.44 -19.23 -11.11
N VAL A 26 4.55 -19.77 -10.63
CA VAL A 26 4.93 -21.18 -10.84
C VAL A 26 3.99 -22.02 -9.98
N GLY A 27 2.78 -22.25 -10.48
CA GLY A 27 1.75 -23.07 -9.89
C GLY A 27 1.02 -23.82 -11.01
N SER A 28 0.47 -24.99 -10.70
CA SER A 28 -0.37 -25.71 -11.68
C SER A 28 -1.55 -24.83 -12.09
N VAL A 29 -1.90 -24.83 -13.39
CA VAL A 29 -3.07 -24.12 -13.94
C VAL A 29 -4.35 -24.44 -13.14
N ALA A 30 -4.45 -25.67 -12.61
CA ALA A 30 -5.55 -26.08 -11.74
C ALA A 30 -5.61 -25.30 -10.41
N THR A 31 -4.46 -25.02 -9.79
CA THR A 31 -4.38 -24.26 -8.54
C THR A 31 -4.71 -22.79 -8.76
N GLN A 32 -4.24 -22.21 -9.88
CA GLN A 32 -4.60 -20.84 -10.28
C GLN A 32 -6.11 -20.71 -10.54
N ARG A 33 -6.72 -21.71 -11.19
CA ARG A 33 -8.17 -21.75 -11.44
C ARG A 33 -8.97 -21.71 -10.15
N VAL A 34 -8.63 -22.59 -9.20
CA VAL A 34 -9.30 -22.66 -7.89
C VAL A 34 -9.13 -21.34 -7.12
N LYS A 35 -7.94 -20.72 -7.19
CA LYS A 35 -7.70 -19.41 -6.56
C LYS A 35 -8.55 -18.30 -7.18
N ALA A 36 -8.64 -18.27 -8.51
CA ALA A 36 -9.42 -17.28 -9.25
C ALA A 36 -10.93 -17.44 -8.97
N GLU A 37 -11.46 -18.67 -9.00
CA GLU A 37 -12.86 -18.98 -8.68
C GLU A 37 -13.23 -18.62 -7.23
N LYS A 38 -12.33 -18.90 -6.26
CA LYS A 38 -12.52 -18.47 -4.86
C LYS A 38 -12.53 -16.95 -4.72
N SER A 39 -11.62 -16.26 -5.41
CA SER A 39 -11.53 -14.79 -5.37
C SER A 39 -12.77 -14.14 -5.97
N TRP A 40 -13.29 -14.70 -7.06
CA TRP A 40 -14.55 -14.31 -7.67
C TRP A 40 -15.74 -14.48 -6.70
N ALA A 41 -15.89 -15.64 -6.07
CA ALA A 41 -16.97 -15.88 -5.09
C ALA A 41 -16.88 -14.92 -3.89
N ALA A 42 -15.68 -14.68 -3.38
CA ALA A 42 -15.43 -13.73 -2.29
C ALA A 42 -15.74 -12.28 -2.70
N ALA A 43 -15.42 -11.91 -3.94
CA ALA A 43 -15.72 -10.59 -4.49
C ALA A 43 -17.21 -10.35 -4.65
N ILE A 44 -17.98 -11.37 -5.06
CA ILE A 44 -19.45 -11.30 -5.10
C ILE A 44 -20.01 -11.02 -3.71
N ALA A 45 -19.60 -11.79 -2.70
CA ALA A 45 -20.06 -11.60 -1.33
C ALA A 45 -19.70 -10.20 -0.79
N ALA A 46 -18.50 -9.70 -1.11
CA ALA A 46 -18.08 -8.35 -0.75
C ALA A 46 -18.93 -7.26 -1.43
N LEU A 47 -19.24 -7.43 -2.72
CA LEU A 47 -20.08 -6.52 -3.49
C LEU A 47 -21.51 -6.50 -2.94
N GLU A 48 -22.13 -7.65 -2.68
CA GLU A 48 -23.50 -7.71 -2.17
C GLU A 48 -23.64 -6.92 -0.86
N VAL A 49 -22.70 -7.09 0.07
CA VAL A 49 -22.70 -6.32 1.34
C VAL A 49 -22.53 -4.82 1.10
N MET A 50 -21.72 -4.42 0.12
CA MET A 50 -21.57 -3.01 -0.22
C MET A 50 -22.84 -2.43 -0.83
N LEU A 51 -23.49 -3.17 -1.73
CA LEU A 51 -24.76 -2.76 -2.34
C LEU A 51 -25.88 -2.65 -1.29
N GLN A 52 -25.94 -3.57 -0.33
CA GLN A 52 -26.87 -3.50 0.80
C GLN A 52 -26.65 -2.24 1.65
N GLN A 53 -25.39 -1.90 1.96
CA GLN A 53 -25.05 -0.70 2.73
C GLN A 53 -25.34 0.61 1.99
N THR A 54 -25.42 0.53 0.65
CA THR A 54 -25.82 1.66 -0.16
C THR A 54 -27.32 1.73 -0.41
N CYS A 55 -28.06 0.63 -0.17
CA CYS A 55 -29.51 0.67 -0.20
C CYS A 55 -30.07 1.30 1.09
N ASP A 56 -30.77 2.43 0.95
CA ASP A 56 -31.35 3.16 2.07
C ASP A 56 -32.79 2.64 2.34
N PRO A 57 -33.05 1.94 3.47
CA PRO A 57 -34.38 1.39 3.77
C PRO A 57 -35.40 2.47 4.16
N SER A 58 -34.93 3.70 4.44
CA SER A 58 -35.71 4.85 4.91
C SER A 58 -36.57 5.51 3.81
N ASN A 59 -36.30 5.19 2.54
CA ASN A 59 -36.93 5.80 1.37
C ASN A 59 -37.93 4.84 0.69
N ALA A 60 -38.61 4.02 1.50
CA ALA A 60 -39.50 2.95 1.06
C ALA A 60 -40.79 3.42 0.35
N ASP A 61 -41.09 4.72 0.38
CA ASP A 61 -42.27 5.33 -0.26
C ASP A 61 -42.02 5.76 -1.74
N GLU A 62 -40.77 5.81 -2.21
CA GLU A 62 -40.38 6.17 -3.59
C GLU A 62 -39.79 4.98 -4.38
N ARG A 63 -40.42 3.80 -4.33
CA ARG A 63 -39.95 2.55 -4.99
C ARG A 63 -39.90 2.54 -6.53
N THR A 64 -39.93 3.69 -7.20
CA THR A 64 -39.99 3.76 -8.68
C THR A 64 -38.65 4.08 -9.36
N VAL A 65 -37.65 4.60 -8.65
CA VAL A 65 -36.35 4.98 -9.25
C VAL A 65 -35.24 4.07 -8.73
N PRO A 66 -34.50 3.36 -9.62
CA PRO A 66 -33.40 2.49 -9.20
C PRO A 66 -32.26 3.30 -8.56
N GLN A 67 -31.59 2.73 -7.56
CA GLN A 67 -30.46 3.34 -6.85
C GLN A 67 -29.09 3.03 -7.50
N GLY A 68 -29.10 2.21 -8.55
CA GLY A 68 -27.92 1.87 -9.34
C GLY A 68 -28.24 0.84 -10.43
N LEU A 69 -27.21 0.50 -11.21
CA LEU A 69 -27.26 -0.49 -12.29
C LEU A 69 -26.20 -1.57 -12.06
N VAL A 70 -26.58 -2.83 -12.23
CA VAL A 70 -25.67 -3.97 -12.23
C VAL A 70 -25.76 -4.70 -13.56
N LEU A 71 -24.61 -4.87 -14.21
CA LEU A 71 -24.46 -5.62 -15.45
C LEU A 71 -23.67 -6.88 -15.12
N SER A 72 -24.15 -8.05 -15.54
CA SER A 72 -23.46 -9.31 -15.27
C SER A 72 -23.51 -10.28 -16.44
N GLY A 73 -22.67 -11.30 -16.42
CA GLY A 73 -22.69 -12.39 -17.39
C GLY A 73 -21.76 -13.52 -16.95
N PRO A 74 -21.97 -14.76 -17.42
CA PRO A 74 -23.12 -15.22 -18.21
C PRO A 74 -24.38 -15.47 -17.36
N PHE A 75 -24.28 -15.33 -16.04
CA PHE A 75 -25.35 -15.55 -15.07
C PHE A 75 -25.59 -14.31 -14.21
N PRO A 76 -26.83 -14.11 -13.71
CA PRO A 76 -27.12 -13.03 -12.78
C PRO A 76 -26.39 -13.25 -11.46
N ILE A 77 -25.79 -12.20 -10.92
CA ILE A 77 -25.02 -12.25 -9.67
C ILE A 77 -25.87 -11.86 -8.46
N LEU A 78 -26.89 -11.01 -8.66
CA LEU A 78 -27.81 -10.62 -7.59
C LEU A 78 -28.92 -11.66 -7.44
N SER A 79 -29.00 -12.28 -6.26
CA SER A 79 -30.02 -13.29 -5.93
C SER A 79 -31.01 -12.83 -4.84
N GLN A 80 -30.69 -11.75 -4.14
CA GLN A 80 -31.48 -11.27 -2.99
C GLN A 80 -32.60 -10.32 -3.44
N SER A 81 -33.83 -10.58 -2.99
CA SER A 81 -35.01 -9.79 -3.36
C SER A 81 -34.86 -8.31 -3.01
N GLU A 82 -34.25 -7.98 -1.86
CA GLU A 82 -34.05 -6.60 -1.42
C GLU A 82 -33.16 -5.82 -2.40
N LEU A 83 -32.11 -6.45 -2.94
CA LEU A 83 -31.21 -5.81 -3.90
C LEU A 83 -31.84 -5.68 -5.28
N LEU A 84 -32.66 -6.64 -5.70
CA LEU A 84 -33.40 -6.57 -6.97
C LEU A 84 -34.46 -5.45 -6.96
N ASP A 85 -34.99 -5.13 -5.79
CA ASP A 85 -35.90 -3.99 -5.62
C ASP A 85 -35.13 -2.65 -5.66
N CYS A 86 -33.89 -2.59 -5.15
CA CYS A 86 -33.08 -1.36 -5.14
C CYS A 86 -32.31 -1.10 -6.45
N TYR A 87 -31.91 -2.13 -7.20
CA TYR A 87 -30.99 -2.04 -8.33
C TYR A 87 -31.58 -2.62 -9.61
N ARG A 88 -31.35 -1.93 -10.75
CA ARG A 88 -31.67 -2.49 -12.06
C ARG A 88 -30.57 -3.48 -12.46
N SER A 89 -30.93 -4.69 -12.91
CA SER A 89 -29.97 -5.74 -13.26
C SER A 89 -30.14 -6.20 -14.70
N TRP A 90 -29.07 -6.19 -15.50
CA TRP A 90 -29.03 -6.74 -16.87
C TRP A 90 -28.00 -7.88 -16.93
N THR A 91 -28.37 -8.99 -17.58
CA THR A 91 -27.50 -10.18 -17.70
C THR A 91 -27.23 -10.51 -19.16
N PHE A 92 -25.97 -10.53 -19.56
CA PHE A 92 -25.54 -10.97 -20.89
C PHE A 92 -25.39 -12.50 -20.90
N THR A 93 -26.04 -13.19 -21.83
CA THR A 93 -25.97 -14.65 -21.92
C THR A 93 -25.99 -15.15 -23.36
N ALA A 94 -25.20 -16.19 -23.64
CA ALA A 94 -25.26 -16.91 -24.92
C ALA A 94 -26.39 -17.94 -24.97
N ASP A 95 -26.98 -18.26 -23.81
CA ASP A 95 -28.03 -19.27 -23.69
C ASP A 95 -29.41 -18.62 -23.84
N THR A 96 -30.06 -18.84 -24.98
CA THR A 96 -31.39 -18.31 -25.28
C THR A 96 -32.48 -18.90 -24.40
N SER A 97 -32.23 -20.00 -23.68
CA SER A 97 -33.20 -20.64 -22.78
C SER A 97 -33.44 -19.85 -21.48
N LEU A 98 -32.41 -19.18 -20.94
CA LEU A 98 -32.54 -18.32 -19.75
C LEU A 98 -33.38 -17.07 -20.03
N ALA A 99 -33.34 -16.56 -21.27
CA ALA A 99 -34.20 -15.46 -21.69
C ALA A 99 -35.69 -15.85 -21.70
N THR A 100 -35.99 -17.12 -21.94
CA THR A 100 -37.37 -17.67 -21.94
C THR A 100 -37.83 -18.08 -20.54
N ILE A 101 -36.94 -18.58 -19.67
CA ILE A 101 -37.30 -19.06 -18.32
C ILE A 101 -37.79 -17.91 -17.41
N ALA A 102 -37.24 -16.70 -17.55
CA ALA A 102 -37.70 -15.53 -16.80
C ALA A 102 -39.20 -15.21 -17.05
N ASN A 103 -39.73 -15.59 -18.23
CA ASN A 103 -41.14 -15.40 -18.57
C ASN A 103 -42.03 -16.62 -18.23
N PHE A 104 -41.47 -17.82 -18.06
CA PHE A 104 -42.26 -19.06 -17.86
C PHE A 104 -42.71 -19.30 -16.41
N PHE A 105 -42.07 -18.66 -15.42
CA PHE A 105 -42.47 -18.77 -14.01
C PHE A 105 -43.45 -17.67 -13.55
N GLN A 106 -43.97 -16.85 -14.48
CA GLN A 106 -45.07 -15.95 -14.17
C GLN A 106 -46.38 -16.75 -14.13
N LEU A 107 -46.89 -17.00 -12.92
CA LEU A 107 -48.25 -17.49 -12.69
C LEU A 107 -49.24 -16.52 -13.38
N PRO A 108 -50.37 -17.02 -13.94
CA PRO A 108 -51.37 -16.15 -14.55
C PRO A 108 -51.84 -15.09 -13.53
N PRO A 109 -52.08 -13.83 -13.99
CA PRO A 109 -52.37 -12.73 -13.09
C PRO A 109 -53.67 -12.99 -12.32
N CYS A 110 -53.63 -12.82 -11.01
CA CYS A 110 -54.81 -12.78 -10.16
C CYS A 110 -55.56 -11.47 -10.41
N GLU A 111 -56.86 -11.52 -10.69
CA GLU A 111 -57.68 -10.36 -11.13
C GLU A 111 -57.88 -9.26 -10.06
N THR A 112 -57.25 -9.36 -8.89
CA THR A 112 -57.36 -8.35 -7.84
C THR A 112 -56.01 -8.10 -7.18
N GLY A 113 -55.33 -7.04 -7.63
CA GLY A 113 -54.11 -6.52 -7.02
C GLY A 113 -53.17 -5.97 -8.09
N GLU A 114 -52.84 -4.68 -8.00
CA GLU A 114 -51.76 -4.07 -8.77
C GLU A 114 -50.52 -4.97 -8.66
N SER A 115 -50.02 -5.47 -9.80
CA SER A 115 -48.82 -6.31 -9.81
C SER A 115 -47.64 -5.47 -9.32
N PRO A 116 -46.95 -5.84 -8.22
CA PRO A 116 -45.66 -5.25 -7.93
C PRO A 116 -44.75 -5.63 -9.10
N ALA A 117 -44.18 -4.63 -9.78
CA ALA A 117 -43.21 -4.87 -10.84
C ALA A 117 -42.04 -5.67 -10.25
N GLN A 118 -42.04 -6.99 -10.47
CA GLN A 118 -40.91 -7.85 -10.12
C GLN A 118 -39.75 -7.40 -11.01
N ASN A 119 -38.79 -6.66 -10.46
CA ASN A 119 -37.57 -6.27 -11.15
C ASN A 119 -36.70 -7.53 -11.39
N THR A 120 -37.06 -8.31 -12.41
CA THR A 120 -36.26 -9.44 -12.86
C THR A 120 -35.10 -8.94 -13.72
N SER A 121 -33.96 -9.64 -13.64
CA SER A 121 -32.80 -9.30 -14.47
C SER A 121 -33.18 -9.36 -15.96
N THR A 122 -32.93 -8.29 -16.71
CA THR A 122 -33.20 -8.26 -18.15
C THR A 122 -32.13 -9.06 -18.90
N PRO A 123 -32.46 -10.16 -19.60
CA PRO A 123 -31.49 -10.94 -20.33
C PRO A 123 -31.16 -10.27 -21.67
N LEU A 124 -29.87 -10.13 -21.96
CA LEU A 124 -29.32 -9.64 -23.22
C LEU A 124 -28.58 -10.77 -23.94
N PRO A 125 -28.88 -11.05 -25.21
CA PRO A 125 -28.23 -12.12 -25.95
C PRO A 125 -26.76 -11.76 -26.25
N LEU A 126 -25.89 -12.77 -26.22
CA LEU A 126 -24.54 -12.74 -26.81
C LEU A 126 -24.52 -13.53 -28.11
N LEU A 127 -23.62 -13.16 -29.03
CA LEU A 127 -23.45 -13.91 -30.28
C LEU A 127 -22.93 -15.33 -29.99
N PRO A 128 -23.36 -16.34 -30.77
CA PRO A 128 -22.78 -17.68 -30.68
C PRO A 128 -21.27 -17.64 -30.96
N GLY A 129 -20.46 -18.04 -29.98
CA GLY A 129 -19.00 -18.01 -30.06
C GLY A 129 -18.35 -16.69 -29.64
N ASP A 130 -19.09 -15.74 -29.05
CA ASP A 130 -18.49 -14.56 -28.41
C ASP A 130 -17.62 -15.01 -27.23
N PRO A 131 -16.32 -14.63 -27.17
CA PRO A 131 -15.43 -15.00 -26.08
C PRO A 131 -15.91 -14.48 -24.72
N LEU A 132 -16.73 -13.42 -24.70
CA LEU A 132 -17.34 -12.91 -23.48
C LEU A 132 -18.28 -13.94 -22.80
N ALA A 133 -18.82 -14.90 -23.56
CA ALA A 133 -19.64 -15.97 -22.99
C ALA A 133 -18.84 -16.97 -22.12
N ALA A 134 -17.50 -16.99 -22.27
CA ALA A 134 -16.60 -17.81 -21.46
C ALA A 134 -16.12 -17.08 -20.19
N GLU A 135 -16.34 -15.78 -20.06
CA GLU A 135 -15.92 -14.97 -18.90
C GLU A 135 -17.09 -14.75 -17.93
N GLN A 136 -16.82 -14.83 -16.63
CA GLN A 136 -17.77 -14.37 -15.63
C GLN A 136 -17.43 -12.93 -15.25
N PHE A 137 -18.38 -12.02 -15.33
CA PHE A 137 -18.12 -10.60 -15.09
C PHE A 137 -19.28 -9.90 -14.38
N CYS A 138 -18.95 -8.81 -13.71
CA CYS A 138 -19.87 -7.92 -13.05
C CYS A 138 -19.41 -6.47 -13.21
N ILE A 139 -20.32 -5.58 -13.57
CA ILE A 139 -20.12 -4.14 -13.51
C ILE A 139 -21.21 -3.56 -12.61
N ALA A 140 -20.82 -2.90 -11.53
CA ALA A 140 -21.74 -2.20 -10.63
C ALA A 140 -21.54 -0.69 -10.76
N LEU A 141 -22.61 0.01 -11.14
CA LEU A 141 -22.66 1.47 -11.23
C LEU A 141 -23.61 1.99 -10.17
N THR A 142 -23.07 2.71 -9.20
CA THR A 142 -23.83 3.36 -8.12
C THR A 142 -23.41 4.82 -7.99
N PRO A 143 -24.23 5.67 -7.36
CA PRO A 143 -23.83 7.05 -7.06
C PRO A 143 -22.58 7.19 -6.19
N LYS A 144 -22.21 6.13 -5.45
CA LYS A 144 -21.09 6.14 -4.48
C LYS A 144 -19.81 5.50 -5.01
N PHE A 145 -19.92 4.58 -5.97
CA PHE A 145 -18.78 3.90 -6.59
C PHE A 145 -19.16 3.24 -7.92
N SER A 146 -18.13 3.05 -8.74
CA SER A 146 -18.19 2.22 -9.94
C SER A 146 -17.15 1.11 -9.83
N LEU A 147 -17.54 -0.12 -10.13
CA LEU A 147 -16.69 -1.31 -10.03
C LEU A 147 -16.89 -2.19 -11.25
N VAL A 148 -15.79 -2.69 -11.81
CA VAL A 148 -15.79 -3.79 -12.77
C VAL A 148 -14.99 -4.95 -12.19
N MET A 149 -15.47 -6.17 -12.32
CA MET A 149 -14.74 -7.40 -11.95
C MET A 149 -15.00 -8.50 -12.95
N VAL A 150 -13.96 -9.30 -13.23
CA VAL A 150 -13.95 -10.32 -14.26
C VAL A 150 -13.14 -11.53 -13.79
N LEU A 151 -13.73 -12.71 -13.91
CA LEU A 151 -13.06 -14.01 -13.92
C LEU A 151 -12.96 -14.47 -15.37
N GLY A 152 -11.73 -14.53 -15.89
CA GLY A 152 -11.46 -14.88 -17.27
C GLY A 152 -10.14 -15.63 -17.42
N GLU A 153 -9.64 -15.72 -18.65
CA GLU A 153 -8.36 -16.34 -18.97
C GLU A 153 -7.45 -15.33 -19.66
N THR A 154 -6.16 -15.36 -19.36
CA THR A 154 -5.16 -14.58 -20.09
C THR A 154 -5.02 -15.07 -21.54
N PRO A 155 -4.37 -14.31 -22.44
CA PRO A 155 -4.04 -14.78 -23.80
C PRO A 155 -3.25 -16.10 -23.83
N GLU A 156 -2.58 -16.45 -22.73
CA GLU A 156 -1.79 -17.66 -22.53
C GLU A 156 -2.63 -18.85 -22.00
N GLY A 157 -3.93 -18.64 -21.77
CA GLY A 157 -4.87 -19.66 -21.27
C GLY A 157 -4.80 -19.88 -19.75
N THR A 158 -4.22 -18.95 -18.99
CA THR A 158 -4.18 -19.05 -17.52
C THR A 158 -5.39 -18.34 -16.90
N PRO A 159 -6.18 -19.00 -16.04
CA PRO A 159 -7.35 -18.40 -15.41
C PRO A 159 -6.95 -17.38 -14.34
N GLY A 160 -7.61 -16.22 -14.36
CA GLY A 160 -7.33 -15.12 -13.46
C GLY A 160 -8.60 -14.35 -13.07
N PHE A 161 -8.52 -13.65 -11.93
CA PHE A 161 -9.57 -12.77 -11.45
C PHE A 161 -9.02 -11.35 -11.34
N TRP A 162 -9.69 -10.40 -11.97
CA TRP A 162 -9.33 -8.99 -12.00
C TRP A 162 -10.51 -8.13 -11.57
N PHE A 163 -10.24 -7.00 -10.92
CA PHE A 163 -11.24 -5.99 -10.63
C PHE A 163 -10.61 -4.60 -10.66
N SER A 164 -11.41 -3.58 -10.93
CA SER A 164 -10.98 -2.19 -10.90
C SER A 164 -12.12 -1.25 -10.49
N PHE A 165 -11.77 -0.25 -9.68
CA PHE A 165 -12.64 0.89 -9.41
C PHE A 165 -12.23 2.15 -10.19
N ASP A 166 -11.26 2.05 -11.10
CA ASP A 166 -10.86 3.16 -11.95
C ASP A 166 -12.00 3.48 -12.93
N PRO A 167 -12.59 4.70 -12.89
CA PRO A 167 -13.69 5.08 -13.76
C PRO A 167 -13.40 4.87 -15.24
N GLU A 168 -12.16 5.11 -15.69
CA GLU A 168 -11.79 4.93 -17.10
C GLU A 168 -11.89 3.46 -17.53
N GLN A 169 -11.51 2.53 -16.66
CA GLN A 169 -11.61 1.10 -16.93
C GLN A 169 -13.06 0.63 -16.93
N VAL A 170 -13.87 1.13 -16.01
CA VAL A 170 -15.31 0.81 -15.95
C VAL A 170 -16.03 1.34 -17.18
N GLU A 171 -15.71 2.57 -17.61
CA GLU A 171 -16.32 3.17 -18.80
C GLU A 171 -15.98 2.39 -20.07
N ARG A 172 -14.71 2.00 -20.25
CA ARG A 172 -14.28 1.14 -21.37
C ARG A 172 -15.01 -0.21 -21.37
N ALA A 173 -15.16 -0.83 -20.20
CA ALA A 173 -15.92 -2.07 -20.06
C ALA A 173 -17.39 -1.90 -20.48
N CYS A 174 -18.05 -0.82 -20.06
CA CYS A 174 -19.41 -0.48 -20.49
C CYS A 174 -19.49 -0.23 -22.01
N GLN A 175 -18.54 0.49 -22.60
CA GLN A 175 -18.52 0.74 -24.06
C GLN A 175 -18.43 -0.57 -24.86
N ILE A 176 -17.65 -1.54 -24.38
CA ILE A 176 -17.47 -2.85 -25.02
C ILE A 176 -18.72 -3.72 -24.93
N LEU A 177 -19.47 -3.61 -23.84
CA LEU A 177 -20.81 -4.21 -23.73
C LEU A 177 -21.82 -3.50 -24.63
N ARG A 178 -21.77 -2.16 -24.70
CA ARG A 178 -22.65 -1.35 -25.57
C ARG A 178 -22.52 -1.76 -27.03
N LEU A 179 -21.31 -2.01 -27.53
CA LEU A 179 -21.10 -2.48 -28.90
C LEU A 179 -21.88 -3.77 -29.20
N ARG A 180 -21.98 -4.69 -28.23
CA ARG A 180 -22.76 -5.93 -28.35
C ARG A 180 -24.26 -5.66 -28.31
N VAL A 181 -24.72 -4.74 -27.45
CA VAL A 181 -26.13 -4.31 -27.41
C VAL A 181 -26.55 -3.67 -28.74
N VAL A 182 -25.71 -2.81 -29.32
CA VAL A 182 -25.97 -2.19 -30.64
C VAL A 182 -26.11 -3.23 -31.75
N MET A 183 -25.29 -4.28 -31.72
CA MET A 183 -25.33 -5.33 -32.73
C MET A 183 -26.52 -6.29 -32.58
N LEU A 184 -26.87 -6.66 -31.35
CA LEU A 184 -27.80 -7.76 -31.08
C LEU A 184 -29.18 -7.34 -30.57
N SER A 185 -29.29 -6.15 -29.99
CA SER A 185 -30.55 -5.63 -29.43
C SER A 185 -30.69 -4.13 -29.69
N PRO A 186 -30.82 -3.69 -30.96
CA PRO A 186 -30.89 -2.27 -31.33
C PRO A 186 -32.01 -1.51 -30.60
N SER A 187 -33.13 -2.19 -30.28
CA SER A 187 -34.26 -1.61 -29.54
C SER A 187 -33.90 -1.24 -28.10
N GLN A 188 -32.89 -1.88 -27.50
CA GLN A 188 -32.46 -1.61 -26.13
C GLN A 188 -31.33 -0.58 -26.05
N VAL A 189 -30.74 -0.16 -27.16
CA VAL A 189 -29.64 0.83 -27.19
C VAL A 189 -30.07 2.16 -26.56
N LYS A 190 -31.29 2.63 -26.86
CA LYS A 190 -31.81 3.86 -26.26
C LYS A 190 -31.93 3.72 -24.74
N THR A 191 -32.49 2.61 -24.27
CA THR A 191 -32.61 2.30 -22.84
C THR A 191 -31.24 2.17 -22.16
N TRP A 192 -30.25 1.62 -22.86
CA TRP A 192 -28.86 1.54 -22.39
C TRP A 192 -28.26 2.93 -22.22
N ASP A 193 -28.36 3.78 -23.25
CA ASP A 193 -27.82 5.15 -23.22
C ASP A 193 -28.47 5.97 -22.10
N ASP A 194 -29.80 5.91 -21.97
CA ASP A 194 -30.55 6.56 -20.89
C ASP A 194 -30.07 6.08 -19.49
N LEU A 195 -29.71 4.80 -19.36
CA LEU A 195 -29.21 4.23 -18.10
C LEU A 195 -27.75 4.62 -17.79
N MET A 196 -26.89 4.71 -18.80
CA MET A 196 -25.52 5.19 -18.62
C MET A 196 -25.50 6.68 -18.24
N ASP A 197 -26.41 7.48 -18.82
CA ASP A 197 -26.60 8.88 -18.45
C ASP A 197 -27.14 9.02 -17.03
N GLN A 198 -28.01 8.10 -16.59
CA GLN A 198 -28.55 8.08 -15.22
C GLN A 198 -27.49 7.66 -14.17
N PHE A 199 -26.56 6.78 -14.53
CA PHE A 199 -25.53 6.24 -13.63
C PHE A 199 -24.12 6.40 -14.23
N PRO A 200 -23.56 7.61 -14.26
CA PRO A 200 -22.21 7.85 -14.77
C PRO A 200 -21.15 7.19 -13.88
N THR A 201 -19.97 6.92 -14.44
CA THR A 201 -18.85 6.36 -13.68
C THR A 201 -18.31 7.37 -12.67
N VAL A 202 -18.22 7.00 -11.40
CA VAL A 202 -17.82 7.88 -10.28
C VAL A 202 -16.47 7.46 -9.72
N ILE A 203 -15.60 8.45 -9.44
CA ILE A 203 -14.35 8.22 -8.71
C ILE A 203 -14.70 7.74 -7.30
N PRO A 204 -14.33 6.50 -6.91
CA PRO A 204 -14.69 5.95 -5.61
C PRO A 204 -13.99 6.73 -4.49
N HIS A 205 -14.67 6.91 -3.35
CA HIS A 205 -14.00 7.35 -2.14
C HIS A 205 -13.04 6.23 -1.66
N TYR A 206 -11.83 6.59 -1.21
CA TYR A 206 -10.80 5.60 -0.82
C TYR A 206 -11.32 4.55 0.19
N LYS A 207 -12.17 4.98 1.14
CA LYS A 207 -12.83 4.08 2.12
C LYS A 207 -13.64 2.96 1.45
N THR A 208 -14.29 3.23 0.33
CA THR A 208 -15.10 2.27 -0.41
C THR A 208 -14.22 1.17 -1.03
N VAL A 209 -13.06 1.56 -1.58
CA VAL A 209 -12.06 0.62 -2.11
C VAL A 209 -11.47 -0.22 -0.97
N THR A 210 -11.07 0.41 0.14
CA THR A 210 -10.55 -0.30 1.32
C THR A 210 -11.57 -1.28 1.89
N GLN A 211 -12.85 -0.89 1.95
CA GLN A 211 -13.95 -1.73 2.43
C GLN A 211 -14.19 -2.94 1.53
N PHE A 212 -14.14 -2.76 0.21
CA PHE A 212 -14.25 -3.86 -0.74
C PHE A 212 -13.08 -4.85 -0.58
N SER A 213 -11.85 -4.35 -0.60
CA SER A 213 -10.64 -5.17 -0.46
C SER A 213 -10.60 -5.94 0.85
N HIS A 214 -10.98 -5.31 1.97
CA HIS A 214 -11.06 -5.97 3.28
C HIS A 214 -12.09 -7.11 3.28
N ARG A 215 -13.27 -6.90 2.66
CA ARG A 215 -14.31 -7.94 2.58
C ARG A 215 -13.93 -9.06 1.65
N LEU A 216 -13.32 -8.75 0.51
CA LEU A 216 -12.80 -9.75 -0.43
C LEU A 216 -11.81 -10.68 0.30
N LEU A 217 -10.88 -10.11 1.08
CA LEU A 217 -9.94 -10.90 1.87
C LEU A 217 -10.61 -11.69 3.00
N ALA A 218 -11.66 -11.13 3.64
CA ALA A 218 -12.39 -11.83 4.71
C ALA A 218 -13.17 -13.06 4.21
N HIS A 219 -13.59 -13.05 2.94
CA HIS A 219 -14.33 -14.16 2.33
C HIS A 219 -13.43 -15.18 1.60
N LEU A 220 -12.11 -14.96 1.57
CA LEU A 220 -11.17 -15.96 1.09
C LEU A 220 -10.91 -17.02 2.19
N PRO A 221 -11.19 -18.31 1.96
CA PRO A 221 -10.90 -19.34 2.94
C PRO A 221 -9.38 -19.45 3.17
N CYS A 222 -8.96 -19.35 4.43
CA CYS A 222 -7.57 -19.47 4.87
C CYS A 222 -7.00 -20.84 4.44
N GLU A 223 -6.01 -20.85 3.55
CA GLU A 223 -5.32 -22.09 3.16
C GLU A 223 -4.41 -22.52 4.30
N THR A 224 -4.84 -23.50 5.10
CA THR A 224 -3.92 -24.27 5.93
C THR A 224 -2.99 -25.05 5.00
N PRO A 225 -1.66 -25.03 5.21
CA PRO A 225 -0.76 -25.82 4.40
C PRO A 225 -1.07 -27.31 4.60
N CYS A 226 -1.53 -27.95 3.52
CA CYS A 226 -1.76 -29.39 3.46
C CYS A 226 -0.45 -30.14 3.77
N THR A 227 -0.35 -30.74 4.94
CA THR A 227 0.66 -31.74 5.26
C THR A 227 0.39 -33.03 4.49
N THR A 228 1.24 -33.35 3.52
CA THR A 228 1.34 -34.68 2.91
C THR A 228 2.18 -35.60 3.80
N GLY A 229 1.64 -36.77 4.18
CA GLY A 229 2.47 -37.91 4.63
C GLY A 229 1.90 -38.81 5.73
N SER A 230 1.07 -39.78 5.33
CA SER A 230 0.91 -41.16 5.85
C SER A 230 1.24 -41.48 7.32
N SER A 231 0.24 -41.92 8.10
CA SER A 231 0.07 -43.35 8.49
C SER A 231 -1.09 -43.57 9.47
N ALA A 232 -1.98 -44.49 9.08
CA ALA A 232 -2.67 -45.50 9.87
C ALA A 232 -3.19 -45.21 11.31
N GLN A 233 -4.51 -45.39 11.42
CA GLN A 233 -5.27 -46.11 12.46
C GLN A 233 -5.57 -45.47 13.83
N SER A 234 -6.85 -45.66 14.16
CA SER A 234 -7.49 -45.78 15.47
C SER A 234 -8.07 -44.53 16.12
N THR A 235 -9.40 -44.45 15.98
CA THR A 235 -10.41 -44.32 17.05
C THR A 235 -9.99 -43.61 18.33
N TYR A 236 -10.68 -42.52 18.70
CA TYR A 236 -11.60 -42.48 19.86
C TYR A 236 -12.46 -41.21 19.82
N GLN A 237 -13.74 -41.39 20.15
CA GLN A 237 -14.77 -40.36 20.39
C GLN A 237 -14.44 -39.53 21.64
N THR A 238 -14.80 -38.24 21.63
CA THR A 238 -15.62 -37.55 22.67
C THR A 238 -15.81 -36.09 22.25
N GLN A 239 -17.03 -35.70 21.87
CA GLN A 239 -18.01 -34.95 22.69
C GLN A 239 -17.54 -33.55 23.09
N HIS A 240 -18.19 -32.55 22.48
CA HIS A 240 -18.42 -31.19 23.02
C HIS A 240 -18.73 -31.24 24.53
N PRO A 241 -18.35 -30.22 25.32
CA PRO A 241 -19.18 -29.01 25.39
C PRO A 241 -18.47 -27.67 25.68
N GLU A 242 -19.23 -26.61 25.37
CA GLU A 242 -19.31 -25.31 26.05
C GLU A 242 -18.25 -24.22 25.84
N VAL A 243 -18.77 -23.12 25.28
CA VAL A 243 -18.26 -21.74 25.30
C VAL A 243 -18.34 -21.19 26.72
N PRO A 244 -17.38 -20.35 27.14
CA PRO A 244 -17.79 -19.06 27.67
C PRO A 244 -17.17 -17.87 26.91
N ALA A 245 -18.00 -16.85 26.81
CA ALA A 245 -17.75 -15.56 26.22
C ALA A 245 -16.65 -14.78 26.95
N ASP A 246 -15.76 -14.19 26.15
CA ASP A 246 -15.18 -12.85 26.40
C ASP A 246 -14.53 -12.36 25.09
N PHE A 247 -15.36 -11.91 24.14
CA PHE A 247 -14.89 -11.26 22.92
C PHE A 247 -14.64 -9.77 23.20
N SER A 248 -13.38 -9.45 23.53
CA SER A 248 -12.89 -8.08 23.47
C SER A 248 -12.69 -7.66 21.98
N PRO A 249 -13.28 -6.55 21.48
CA PRO A 249 -13.21 -6.16 20.06
C PRO A 249 -11.82 -5.73 19.54
N SER A 250 -10.77 -5.79 20.36
CA SER A 250 -9.47 -5.17 20.05
C SER A 250 -8.49 -6.07 19.28
N ALA A 251 -8.75 -7.38 19.17
CA ALA A 251 -7.80 -8.30 18.52
C ALA A 251 -7.91 -8.36 16.98
N HIS A 252 -9.11 -8.14 16.42
CA HIS A 252 -9.33 -8.28 14.97
C HIS A 252 -8.80 -7.10 14.14
N LEU A 253 -8.74 -5.89 14.69
CA LEU A 253 -8.13 -4.72 14.05
C LEU A 253 -6.60 -4.82 13.98
N ALA A 254 -5.96 -5.42 14.99
CA ALA A 254 -4.51 -5.61 15.01
C ALA A 254 -4.05 -6.63 13.95
N ALA A 255 -4.77 -7.74 13.79
CA ALA A 255 -4.44 -8.77 12.80
C ALA A 255 -4.59 -8.27 11.35
N ALA A 256 -5.61 -7.46 11.05
CA ALA A 256 -5.81 -6.87 9.72
C ALA A 256 -4.73 -5.82 9.37
N SER A 257 -4.32 -4.98 10.34
CA SER A 257 -3.23 -4.01 10.16
C SER A 257 -1.87 -4.68 9.91
N LEU A 258 -1.60 -5.81 10.58
CA LEU A 258 -0.36 -6.56 10.42
C LEU A 258 -0.25 -7.19 9.02
N ALA A 259 -1.36 -7.71 8.46
CA ALA A 259 -1.38 -8.31 7.12
C ALA A 259 -1.25 -7.28 5.97
N THR A 260 -1.76 -6.05 6.15
CA THR A 260 -1.51 -4.97 5.17
C THR A 260 -0.08 -4.44 5.27
N SER A 261 0.47 -4.40 6.49
CA SER A 261 1.86 -3.98 6.72
C SER A 261 2.86 -4.98 6.12
N SER A 262 2.59 -6.29 6.13
CA SER A 262 3.53 -7.28 5.61
C SER A 262 3.70 -7.21 4.09
N LEU A 263 2.64 -6.91 3.33
CA LEU A 263 2.71 -6.75 1.87
C LEU A 263 3.45 -5.47 1.46
N ASP A 264 3.16 -4.35 2.14
CA ASP A 264 3.91 -3.10 1.97
C ASP A 264 5.40 -3.33 2.29
N VAL A 265 5.71 -4.10 3.34
CA VAL A 265 7.09 -4.44 3.72
C VAL A 265 7.78 -5.27 2.63
N GLU A 266 7.18 -6.37 2.18
CA GLU A 266 7.78 -7.24 1.17
C GLU A 266 8.07 -6.49 -0.14
N LEU A 267 7.14 -5.63 -0.58
CA LEU A 267 7.33 -4.78 -1.73
C LEU A 267 8.48 -3.78 -1.53
N LEU A 268 8.55 -3.12 -0.37
CA LEU A 268 9.61 -2.16 -0.07
C LEU A 268 10.98 -2.84 0.06
N GLN A 269 11.03 -4.04 0.60
CA GLN A 269 12.25 -4.85 0.65
C GLN A 269 12.73 -5.21 -0.75
N ALA A 270 11.83 -5.66 -1.63
CA ALA A 270 12.14 -5.97 -3.02
C ALA A 270 12.64 -4.73 -3.79
N ILE A 271 11.92 -3.60 -3.72
CA ILE A 271 12.31 -2.36 -4.39
C ILE A 271 13.67 -1.84 -3.89
N ALA A 272 13.90 -1.83 -2.57
CA ALA A 272 15.17 -1.40 -2.02
C ALA A 272 16.33 -2.27 -2.50
N HIS A 273 16.12 -3.59 -2.64
CA HIS A 273 17.14 -4.49 -3.14
C HIS A 273 17.39 -4.30 -4.65
N GLU A 274 16.33 -4.21 -5.46
CA GLU A 274 16.42 -4.01 -6.91
C GLU A 274 17.05 -2.65 -7.28
N VAL A 275 16.88 -1.61 -6.46
CA VAL A 275 17.52 -0.31 -6.67
C VAL A 275 18.98 -0.29 -6.19
N ARG A 276 19.29 -0.94 -5.07
CA ARG A 276 20.63 -0.91 -4.48
C ARG A 276 21.67 -1.63 -5.33
N THR A 277 21.31 -2.76 -5.94
CA THR A 277 22.21 -3.57 -6.78
C THR A 277 22.79 -2.81 -7.99
N PRO A 278 21.98 -2.18 -8.86
CA PRO A 278 22.49 -1.42 -10.00
C PRO A 278 23.26 -0.18 -9.55
N LEU A 279 22.80 0.55 -8.52
CA LEU A 279 23.52 1.72 -8.01
C LEU A 279 24.90 1.36 -7.44
N THR A 280 25.01 0.21 -6.75
CA THR A 280 26.29 -0.29 -6.25
C THR A 280 27.25 -0.61 -7.39
N THR A 281 26.72 -1.17 -8.49
CA THR A 281 27.50 -1.45 -9.71
C THR A 281 27.97 -0.17 -10.38
N ILE A 282 27.07 0.81 -10.59
CA ILE A 282 27.39 2.12 -11.17
C ILE A 282 28.46 2.82 -10.33
N ARG A 283 28.31 2.84 -9.00
CA ARG A 283 29.30 3.41 -8.07
C ARG A 283 30.66 2.75 -8.22
N THR A 284 30.69 1.42 -8.29
CA THR A 284 31.94 0.66 -8.43
C THR A 284 32.65 1.00 -9.73
N LEU A 285 31.93 1.00 -10.85
CA LEU A 285 32.47 1.38 -12.16
C LEU A 285 32.95 2.85 -12.18
N THR A 286 32.19 3.75 -11.56
CA THR A 286 32.55 5.17 -11.41
C THR A 286 33.87 5.32 -10.66
N ARG A 287 34.03 4.63 -9.51
CA ARG A 287 35.28 4.63 -8.74
C ARG A 287 36.46 4.03 -9.51
N LEU A 288 36.23 3.01 -10.35
CA LEU A 288 37.26 2.45 -11.23
C LEU A 288 37.70 3.47 -12.29
N LEU A 289 36.76 4.21 -12.88
CA LEU A 289 37.06 5.29 -13.83
C LEU A 289 37.83 6.43 -13.16
N MET A 290 37.48 6.81 -11.93
CA MET A 290 38.20 7.85 -11.17
C MET A 290 39.65 7.49 -10.84
N LYS A 291 39.99 6.19 -10.79
CA LYS A 291 41.37 5.71 -10.55
C LYS A 291 42.25 5.77 -11.80
N ARG A 292 41.68 6.03 -12.98
CA ARG A 292 42.44 6.19 -14.22
C ARG A 292 43.22 7.50 -14.22
N LYS A 293 44.50 7.46 -14.64
CA LYS A 293 45.40 8.62 -14.64
C LYS A 293 45.22 9.55 -15.85
N ASP A 294 44.56 9.07 -16.89
CA ASP A 294 44.35 9.71 -18.19
C ASP A 294 43.00 10.47 -18.29
N MET A 295 42.35 10.73 -17.16
CA MET A 295 41.04 11.38 -17.14
C MET A 295 41.14 12.92 -17.22
N VAL A 296 40.30 13.52 -18.06
CA VAL A 296 40.17 14.99 -18.14
C VAL A 296 39.58 15.54 -16.83
N PRO A 297 40.07 16.66 -16.28
CA PRO A 297 39.60 17.20 -14.99
C PRO A 297 38.09 17.44 -14.89
N ASP A 298 37.42 17.85 -15.98
CA ASP A 298 35.96 18.04 -15.98
C ASP A 298 35.20 16.72 -15.86
N ALA A 299 35.68 15.67 -16.53
CA ALA A 299 35.11 14.33 -16.41
C ALA A 299 35.27 13.78 -15.00
N LEU A 300 36.43 14.02 -14.35
CA LEU A 300 36.66 13.62 -12.96
C LEU A 300 35.69 14.30 -12.00
N LYS A 301 35.42 15.60 -12.16
CA LYS A 301 34.41 16.33 -11.37
C LYS A 301 33.01 15.74 -11.53
N ARG A 302 32.62 15.37 -12.76
CA ARG A 302 31.31 14.74 -13.02
C ARG A 302 31.23 13.34 -12.40
N LEU A 303 32.31 12.55 -12.46
CA LEU A 303 32.38 11.24 -11.81
C LEU A 303 32.29 11.36 -10.29
N GLU A 304 32.89 12.38 -9.67
CA GLU A 304 32.74 12.65 -8.23
C GLU A 304 31.29 12.98 -7.84
N VAL A 305 30.54 13.67 -8.73
CA VAL A 305 29.11 13.91 -8.52
C VAL A 305 28.34 12.60 -8.61
N ILE A 306 28.60 11.78 -9.63
CA ILE A 306 27.93 10.47 -9.79
C ILE A 306 28.22 9.54 -8.60
N ASP A 307 29.48 9.44 -8.15
CA ASP A 307 29.85 8.61 -7.00
C ASP A 307 29.12 9.03 -5.72
N ARG A 308 28.97 10.35 -5.53
CA ARG A 308 28.22 10.92 -4.40
C ARG A 308 26.74 10.58 -4.50
N GLU A 309 26.09 10.87 -5.61
CA GLU A 309 24.67 10.58 -5.80
C GLU A 309 24.37 9.09 -5.63
N CYS A 310 25.20 8.21 -6.20
CA CYS A 310 25.04 6.77 -5.99
C CYS A 310 25.22 6.40 -4.51
N SER A 311 26.19 6.99 -3.81
CA SER A 311 26.41 6.70 -2.38
C SER A 311 25.22 7.15 -1.53
N ASP A 312 24.72 8.37 -1.76
CA ASP A 312 23.60 8.94 -1.03
C ASP A 312 22.32 8.11 -1.25
N GLN A 313 22.05 7.66 -2.49
CA GLN A 313 20.90 6.79 -2.77
C GLN A 313 21.06 5.38 -2.18
N ILE A 314 22.25 4.78 -2.25
CA ILE A 314 22.51 3.47 -1.62
C ILE A 314 22.28 3.55 -0.11
N ASP A 315 22.74 4.61 0.55
CA ASP A 315 22.58 4.81 1.98
C ASP A 315 21.11 5.05 2.34
N ARG A 316 20.38 5.84 1.53
CA ARG A 316 18.94 6.09 1.71
C ARG A 316 18.11 4.81 1.61
N PHE A 317 18.26 4.05 0.53
CA PHE A 317 17.53 2.79 0.35
C PHE A 317 17.97 1.73 1.38
N GLY A 318 19.25 1.74 1.78
CA GLY A 318 19.75 0.91 2.87
C GLY A 318 19.08 1.21 4.21
N LEU A 319 18.89 2.49 4.54
CA LEU A 319 18.18 2.91 5.75
C LEU A 319 16.69 2.56 5.70
N ILE A 320 16.05 2.75 4.54
CA ILE A 320 14.64 2.35 4.34
C ILE A 320 14.48 0.86 4.57
N PHE A 321 15.32 0.03 3.95
CA PHE A 321 15.29 -1.42 4.13
C PHE A 321 15.44 -1.82 5.60
N ARG A 322 16.42 -1.25 6.31
CA ARG A 322 16.63 -1.53 7.74
C ARG A 322 15.44 -1.11 8.59
N ALA A 323 14.85 0.05 8.32
CA ALA A 323 13.69 0.51 9.06
C ALA A 323 12.48 -0.43 8.85
N VAL A 324 12.25 -0.87 7.61
CA VAL A 324 11.21 -1.83 7.24
C VAL A 324 11.42 -3.20 7.93
N GLU A 325 12.67 -3.69 7.97
CA GLU A 325 13.04 -4.93 8.66
C GLU A 325 12.76 -4.84 10.18
N LEU A 326 13.00 -3.68 10.79
CA LEU A 326 12.73 -3.46 12.22
C LEU A 326 11.24 -3.44 12.57
N GLU A 327 10.39 -2.89 11.69
CA GLU A 327 8.93 -2.91 11.88
C GLU A 327 8.35 -4.32 11.87
N THR A 328 8.94 -5.24 11.10
CA THR A 328 8.47 -6.62 10.95
C THR A 328 9.10 -7.59 11.94
N SER A 329 10.35 -7.36 12.31
CA SER A 329 11.17 -8.34 13.04
C SER A 329 11.28 -8.05 14.55
N ASN A 330 10.20 -7.64 15.22
CA ASN A 330 10.10 -7.48 16.69
C ASN A 330 11.38 -6.93 17.38
N ASN A 331 12.08 -5.97 16.75
CA ASN A 331 13.37 -5.38 17.17
C ASN A 331 14.58 -6.33 17.39
N LYS A 332 14.60 -7.55 16.83
CA LYS A 332 15.67 -8.53 17.09
C LYS A 332 17.01 -8.29 16.36
N GLY A 333 17.20 -7.16 15.67
CA GLY A 333 18.29 -6.97 14.70
C GLY A 333 19.38 -5.94 15.02
N VAL A 334 19.25 -5.07 16.02
CA VAL A 334 20.21 -3.97 16.26
C VAL A 334 21.18 -4.31 17.39
N SER A 335 22.48 -4.30 17.09
CA SER A 335 23.53 -4.47 18.11
C SER A 335 23.84 -3.13 18.77
N LEU A 336 23.30 -2.90 19.95
CA LEU A 336 23.58 -1.69 20.72
C LEU A 336 24.91 -1.82 21.46
N THR A 337 25.83 -0.91 21.20
CA THR A 337 27.18 -0.91 21.74
C THR A 337 27.58 0.47 22.25
N PRO A 338 28.56 0.55 23.18
CA PRO A 338 29.23 1.79 23.52
C PRO A 338 29.71 2.55 22.28
N THR A 339 29.09 3.69 22.01
CA THR A 339 29.30 4.50 20.81
C THR A 339 29.88 5.86 21.18
N CYS A 340 31.03 6.18 20.61
CA CYS A 340 31.67 7.49 20.74
C CYS A 340 31.05 8.48 19.75
N LEU A 341 30.12 9.32 20.23
CA LEU A 341 29.43 10.30 19.37
C LEU A 341 30.36 11.35 18.76
N THR A 342 31.50 11.65 19.39
CA THR A 342 32.52 12.52 18.80
C THR A 342 32.98 12.01 17.45
N GLN A 343 33.18 10.69 17.31
CA GLN A 343 33.61 10.09 16.05
C GLN A 343 32.51 10.16 14.99
N VAL A 344 31.26 9.90 15.40
CA VAL A 344 30.09 10.05 14.52
C VAL A 344 30.02 11.49 14.00
N PHE A 345 29.95 12.49 14.89
CA PHE A 345 29.84 13.89 14.49
C PHE A 345 31.02 14.41 13.67
N ASN A 346 32.25 14.00 13.97
CA ASN A 346 33.42 14.40 13.17
C ASN A 346 33.33 13.93 11.72
N GLN A 347 32.66 12.81 11.47
CA GLN A 347 32.44 12.28 10.12
C GLN A 347 31.22 12.92 9.46
N SER A 348 30.12 13.08 10.20
CA SER A 348 28.83 13.48 9.64
C SER A 348 28.69 14.99 9.44
N ILE A 349 29.18 15.82 10.37
CA ILE A 349 28.98 17.28 10.33
C ILE A 349 29.53 17.91 9.05
N PRO A 350 30.77 17.60 8.59
CA PRO A 350 31.28 18.18 7.34
C PRO A 350 30.41 17.82 6.13
N ARG A 351 29.88 16.59 6.10
CA ARG A 351 28.95 16.13 5.06
C ARG A 351 27.65 16.92 5.12
N TRP A 352 27.05 17.07 6.29
CA TRP A 352 25.80 17.80 6.50
C TRP A 352 25.94 19.29 6.15
N GLN A 353 27.04 19.93 6.55
CA GLN A 353 27.32 21.33 6.21
C GLN A 353 27.42 21.54 4.71
N LYS A 354 28.12 20.64 4.01
CA LYS A 354 28.23 20.68 2.55
C LYS A 354 26.87 20.50 1.87
N GLN A 355 26.05 19.55 2.32
CA GLN A 355 24.70 19.32 1.78
C GLN A 355 23.78 20.52 2.03
N ALA A 356 23.83 21.12 3.23
CA ALA A 356 23.07 22.33 3.57
C ALA A 356 23.47 23.51 2.67
N GLN A 357 24.78 23.74 2.53
CA GLN A 357 25.31 24.82 1.69
C GLN A 357 24.87 24.69 0.22
N GLN A 358 24.81 23.47 -0.32
CA GLN A 358 24.34 23.21 -1.68
C GLN A 358 22.86 23.59 -1.90
N ARG A 359 22.05 23.58 -0.84
CA ARG A 359 20.64 24.05 -0.86
C ARG A 359 20.49 25.53 -0.52
N GLY A 360 21.60 26.23 -0.29
CA GLY A 360 21.61 27.61 0.17
C GLY A 360 21.17 27.76 1.62
N LEU A 361 21.44 26.76 2.47
CA LEU A 361 21.11 26.76 3.90
C LEU A 361 22.38 26.91 4.75
N ALA A 362 22.27 27.58 5.89
CA ALA A 362 23.30 27.58 6.93
C ALA A 362 23.07 26.43 7.92
N LEU A 363 24.13 25.70 8.30
CA LEU A 363 24.09 24.68 9.34
C LEU A 363 25.03 25.06 10.48
N GLU A 364 24.46 25.40 11.62
CA GLU A 364 25.16 25.75 12.86
C GLU A 364 25.14 24.55 13.80
N VAL A 365 26.29 24.16 14.36
CA VAL A 365 26.39 23.00 15.27
C VAL A 365 27.10 23.40 16.55
N GLY A 366 26.38 23.32 17.66
CA GLY A 366 26.89 23.47 19.02
C GLY A 366 27.09 22.12 19.69
N LEU A 367 28.34 21.74 19.92
CA LEU A 367 28.73 20.53 20.65
C LEU A 367 29.30 20.91 22.03
N PRO A 368 29.08 20.10 23.07
CA PRO A 368 29.74 20.28 24.35
C PRO A 368 31.24 19.95 24.24
N ASN A 369 32.07 20.58 25.09
CA ASN A 369 33.52 20.36 25.09
C ASN A 369 33.91 18.90 25.34
N THR A 370 33.12 18.21 26.15
CA THR A 370 33.27 16.79 26.47
C THR A 370 32.00 16.06 26.08
N MET A 371 32.11 15.16 25.12
CA MET A 371 31.01 14.33 24.63
C MET A 371 31.00 12.99 25.36
N PRO A 372 29.87 12.57 25.94
CA PRO A 372 29.77 11.29 26.60
C PRO A 372 29.62 10.15 25.58
N HIS A 373 29.90 8.93 26.04
CA HIS A 373 29.54 7.73 25.30
C HIS A 373 28.05 7.44 25.45
N VAL A 374 27.44 6.95 24.39
CA VAL A 374 26.03 6.52 24.37
C VAL A 374 25.93 5.05 24.01
N VAL A 375 24.79 4.42 24.27
CA VAL A 375 24.54 3.03 23.87
C VAL A 375 23.71 3.04 22.59
N SER A 376 24.33 2.70 21.45
CA SER A 376 23.67 2.67 20.13
C SER A 376 24.44 1.83 19.09
N ASP A 377 23.93 1.74 17.86
CA ASP A 377 24.72 1.27 16.70
C ASP A 377 25.30 2.50 15.97
N PRO A 378 26.63 2.64 15.89
CA PRO A 378 27.25 3.86 15.35
C PRO A 378 26.92 4.10 13.87
N SER A 379 26.80 3.03 13.08
CA SER A 379 26.57 3.11 11.64
C SER A 379 25.13 3.51 11.32
N MET A 380 24.17 2.87 11.99
CA MET A 380 22.75 3.17 11.85
C MET A 380 22.41 4.53 12.45
N LEU A 381 23.09 4.91 13.54
CA LEU A 381 22.90 6.22 14.13
C LEU A 381 23.36 7.34 13.19
N ASP A 382 24.53 7.19 12.54
CA ASP A 382 24.99 8.13 11.51
C ASP A 382 23.95 8.27 10.38
N GLN A 383 23.44 7.14 9.87
CA GLN A 383 22.44 7.14 8.80
C GLN A 383 21.11 7.77 9.24
N ALA A 384 20.62 7.45 10.43
CA ALA A 384 19.39 8.00 10.98
C ALA A 384 19.48 9.52 11.19
N LEU A 385 20.59 10.00 11.76
CA LEU A 385 20.84 11.43 11.95
C LEU A 385 21.01 12.16 10.61
N THR A 386 21.69 11.55 9.64
CA THR A 386 21.83 12.11 8.29
C THR A 386 20.49 12.24 7.60
N SER A 387 19.65 11.21 7.66
CA SER A 387 18.28 11.24 7.12
C SER A 387 17.43 12.33 7.78
N LEU A 388 17.55 12.49 9.11
CA LEU A 388 16.85 13.54 9.85
C LEU A 388 17.26 14.94 9.39
N ILE A 389 18.56 15.20 9.25
CA ILE A 389 19.09 16.49 8.82
C ILE A 389 18.75 16.77 7.36
N GLU A 390 18.80 15.76 6.49
CA GLU A 390 18.34 15.88 5.11
C GLU A 390 16.86 16.25 5.03
N ARG A 391 16.02 15.64 5.87
CA ARG A 391 14.59 15.98 5.98
C ARG A 391 14.40 17.42 6.43
N SER A 392 15.12 17.85 7.47
CA SER A 392 15.13 19.23 7.96
C SER A 392 15.58 20.25 6.89
N ALA A 393 16.56 19.88 6.07
CA ALA A 393 17.02 20.71 4.96
C ALA A 393 16.00 20.80 3.82
N ARG A 394 15.28 19.71 3.53
CA ARG A 394 14.24 19.71 2.49
C ARG A 394 12.97 20.47 2.88
N SER A 395 12.70 20.63 4.18
CA SER A 395 11.53 21.39 4.64
C SER A 395 11.75 22.90 4.68
N LEU A 396 12.94 23.39 4.32
CA LEU A 396 13.31 24.80 4.39
C LEU A 396 13.55 25.41 3.01
N PRO A 397 13.11 26.67 2.78
CA PRO A 397 13.50 27.43 1.60
C PRO A 397 14.96 27.91 1.72
N SER A 398 15.58 28.22 0.58
CA SER A 398 16.94 28.78 0.54
C SER A 398 17.06 30.08 1.35
N GLY A 399 18.22 30.30 1.96
CA GLY A 399 18.48 31.40 2.89
C GLY A 399 18.05 31.11 4.33
N SER A 400 17.42 29.97 4.60
CA SER A 400 17.08 29.51 5.95
C SER A 400 18.29 28.88 6.66
N ARG A 401 18.13 28.54 7.94
CA ARG A 401 19.17 27.88 8.73
C ARG A 401 18.67 26.71 9.56
N ILE A 402 19.58 25.80 9.86
CA ILE A 402 19.39 24.65 10.75
C ILE A 402 20.38 24.81 11.90
N GLN A 403 19.89 24.68 13.13
CA GLN A 403 20.71 24.73 14.34
C GLN A 403 20.67 23.38 15.03
N ILE A 404 21.84 22.80 15.29
CA ILE A 404 22.01 21.56 16.03
C ILE A 404 22.64 21.89 17.38
N GLU A 405 21.97 21.52 18.47
CA GLU A 405 22.49 21.64 19.83
C GLU A 405 22.56 20.27 20.49
N VAL A 406 23.70 19.96 21.09
CA VAL A 406 23.90 18.73 21.86
C VAL A 406 24.17 19.08 23.32
N GLY A 407 23.46 18.43 24.23
CA GLY A 407 23.60 18.63 25.66
C GLY A 407 23.17 17.41 26.47
N LEU A 408 23.34 17.50 27.78
CA LEU A 408 22.88 16.48 28.72
C LEU A 408 21.48 16.81 29.23
N ALA A 409 20.65 15.79 29.41
CA ALA A 409 19.33 15.87 30.02
C ALA A 409 19.15 14.69 30.98
N GLY A 410 19.70 14.82 32.19
CA GLY A 410 19.72 13.72 33.17
C GLY A 410 20.70 12.62 32.77
N ASP A 411 20.19 11.39 32.66
CA ASP A 411 20.91 10.17 32.25
C ASP A 411 20.90 9.94 30.73
N GLN A 412 20.47 10.95 29.96
CA GLN A 412 20.37 10.90 28.51
C GLN A 412 21.13 12.07 27.87
N LEU A 413 21.69 11.82 26.69
CA LEU A 413 22.14 12.86 25.78
C LEU A 413 20.95 13.37 24.96
N LYS A 414 20.76 14.69 24.94
CA LYS A 414 19.75 15.38 24.15
C LYS A 414 20.42 16.04 22.96
N LEU A 415 20.02 15.66 21.75
CA LEU A 415 20.35 16.32 20.50
C LEU A 415 19.10 17.01 19.96
N GLN A 416 19.16 18.31 19.75
CA GLN A 416 18.08 19.12 19.22
C GLN A 416 18.45 19.64 17.83
N VAL A 417 17.61 19.37 16.84
CA VAL A 417 17.70 19.94 15.49
C VAL A 417 16.54 20.91 15.32
N GLU A 418 16.85 22.19 15.20
CA GLU A 418 15.87 23.25 15.00
C GLU A 418 15.96 23.78 13.57
N THR A 419 14.83 23.80 12.86
CA THR A 419 14.73 24.46 11.56
C THR A 419 14.18 25.87 11.73
N ILE A 420 14.87 26.85 11.13
CA ILE A 420 14.55 28.27 11.24
C ILE A 420 14.40 28.82 9.83
N ALA A 421 13.15 29.03 9.41
CA ALA A 421 12.84 29.62 8.12
C ALA A 421 13.24 31.09 8.06
N ASN A 422 13.67 31.55 6.89
CA ASN A 422 13.91 32.98 6.66
C ASN A 422 12.58 33.75 6.64
N GLU A 423 12.43 34.79 7.47
CA GLU A 423 11.21 35.61 7.58
C GLU A 423 10.80 36.29 6.26
N SER A 424 11.74 36.45 5.33
CA SER A 424 11.49 37.04 4.01
C SER A 424 10.98 36.04 2.96
N SER A 425 10.85 34.75 3.31
CA SER A 425 10.41 33.71 2.38
C SER A 425 8.89 33.47 2.47
N CYS A 426 8.22 33.32 1.32
CA CYS A 426 6.83 32.89 1.26
C CYS A 426 6.63 31.58 2.04
N PRO A 427 5.42 31.29 2.57
CA PRO A 427 5.16 30.04 3.29
C PRO A 427 5.54 28.85 2.41
N TYR A 428 6.65 28.21 2.75
CA TYR A 428 7.17 27.04 2.06
C TYR A 428 6.70 25.81 2.82
N GLN A 429 5.76 25.08 2.23
CA GLN A 429 5.32 23.78 2.71
C GLN A 429 5.45 22.78 1.56
N PRO A 430 6.48 21.92 1.56
CA PRO A 430 6.59 20.89 0.54
C PRO A 430 5.39 19.95 0.66
N LEU A 431 4.76 19.62 -0.47
CA LEU A 431 3.66 18.67 -0.49
C LEU A 431 4.23 17.27 -0.24
N LEU A 432 3.97 16.73 0.94
CA LEU A 432 4.32 15.35 1.28
C LEU A 432 3.07 14.49 1.15
N LYS A 433 3.14 13.48 0.28
CA LYS A 433 2.10 12.45 0.16
C LYS A 433 2.57 11.20 0.89
N SER A 434 1.71 10.62 1.71
CA SER A 434 1.99 9.30 2.30
C SER A 434 1.93 8.23 1.21
N LEU A 435 2.96 7.39 1.16
CA LEU A 435 3.03 6.20 0.32
C LEU A 435 3.03 4.98 1.24
N GLY A 436 1.85 4.37 1.40
CA GLY A 436 1.64 3.32 2.39
C GLY A 436 1.85 3.80 3.83
N GLN A 437 2.10 2.85 4.74
CA GLN A 437 2.29 3.16 6.16
C GLN A 437 3.72 3.59 6.50
N MET A 438 4.70 3.32 5.63
CA MET A 438 6.12 3.42 5.97
C MET A 438 6.85 4.61 5.33
N LEU A 439 6.35 5.15 4.23
CA LEU A 439 7.05 6.16 3.43
C LEU A 439 6.22 7.40 3.15
N THR A 440 6.94 8.50 2.95
CA THR A 440 6.46 9.75 2.37
C THR A 440 7.15 9.97 1.03
N PHE A 441 6.40 10.56 0.11
CA PHE A 441 6.82 10.92 -1.23
C PHE A 441 6.58 12.40 -1.46
N GLN A 442 7.57 13.10 -1.99
CA GLN A 442 7.45 14.50 -2.40
C GLN A 442 7.29 14.57 -3.93
N PRO A 443 6.08 14.85 -4.47
CA PRO A 443 5.81 14.81 -5.90
C PRO A 443 6.67 15.74 -6.75
N GLU A 444 7.04 16.90 -6.21
CA GLU A 444 7.79 17.91 -6.95
C GLU A 444 9.25 17.50 -7.20
N THR A 445 9.80 16.67 -6.31
CA THR A 445 11.22 16.27 -6.36
C THR A 445 11.40 14.77 -6.64
N GLY A 446 10.33 13.98 -6.56
CA GLY A 446 10.39 12.53 -6.63
C GLY A 446 11.05 11.88 -5.41
N VAL A 447 11.36 12.65 -4.35
CA VAL A 447 12.13 12.15 -3.21
C VAL A 447 11.27 11.30 -2.29
N LEU A 448 11.78 10.11 -1.98
CA LEU A 448 11.25 9.18 -1.00
C LEU A 448 11.89 9.41 0.38
N SER A 449 11.11 9.29 1.45
CA SER A 449 11.59 9.42 2.83
C SER A 449 10.78 8.53 3.77
N LEU A 450 11.35 8.13 4.91
CA LEU A 450 10.60 7.42 5.93
C LEU A 450 9.51 8.30 6.53
N ASN A 451 8.35 7.70 6.82
CA ASN A 451 7.32 8.34 7.62
C ASN A 451 7.84 8.68 9.01
N LEU A 452 7.26 9.71 9.63
CA LEU A 452 7.72 10.16 10.94
C LEU A 452 7.54 9.05 12.00
N THR A 453 6.48 8.25 11.92
CA THR A 453 6.28 7.09 12.83
C THR A 453 7.40 6.08 12.71
N VAL A 454 7.74 5.65 11.49
CA VAL A 454 8.85 4.71 11.25
C VAL A 454 10.20 5.31 11.65
N THR A 455 10.39 6.61 11.42
CA THR A 455 11.60 7.32 11.89
C THR A 455 11.71 7.28 13.41
N LYS A 456 10.60 7.45 14.15
CA LYS A 456 10.59 7.31 15.63
C LYS A 456 10.93 5.89 16.06
N ASN A 457 10.35 4.88 15.42
CA ASN A 457 10.61 3.48 15.71
C ASN A 457 12.07 3.10 15.42
N LEU A 458 12.66 3.63 14.34
CA LEU A 458 14.09 3.47 14.05
C LEU A 458 14.97 4.03 15.18
N PHE A 459 14.70 5.26 15.66
CA PHE A 459 15.44 5.80 16.81
C PHE A 459 15.21 4.98 18.08
N GLN A 460 14.02 4.42 18.28
CA GLN A 460 13.73 3.51 19.39
C GLN A 460 14.53 2.21 19.31
N ALA A 461 14.64 1.60 18.13
CA ALA A 461 15.48 0.43 17.89
C ALA A 461 16.97 0.72 18.12
N LEU A 462 17.40 1.98 17.93
CA LEU A 462 18.76 2.45 18.23
C LEU A 462 18.99 2.79 19.71
N GLY A 463 18.05 2.42 20.59
CA GLY A 463 18.10 2.69 22.03
C GLY A 463 17.66 4.10 22.43
N GLY A 464 17.30 4.95 21.46
CA GLY A 464 16.96 6.35 21.68
C GLY A 464 15.47 6.64 21.65
N LYS A 465 15.14 7.94 21.64
CA LYS A 465 13.77 8.45 21.48
C LYS A 465 13.77 9.71 20.64
N LEU A 466 12.89 9.79 19.65
CA LEU A 466 12.68 10.98 18.83
C LEU A 466 11.35 11.67 19.21
N THR A 467 11.40 12.96 19.51
CA THR A 467 10.22 13.82 19.64
C THR A 467 10.24 14.92 18.58
N VAL A 468 9.05 15.38 18.18
CA VAL A 468 8.88 16.46 17.20
C VAL A 468 7.94 17.49 17.79
N LYS A 469 8.32 18.75 17.69
CA LYS A 469 7.49 19.89 18.05
C LYS A 469 7.44 20.85 16.88
N GLU A 470 6.25 21.06 16.35
CA GLU A 470 6.02 22.12 15.37
C GLU A 470 6.08 23.47 16.09
N LYS A 471 6.89 24.39 15.57
CA LYS A 471 6.70 25.81 15.88
C LYS A 471 5.49 26.27 15.08
N SER A 472 4.78 27.27 15.59
CA SER A 472 3.58 27.89 14.99
C SER A 472 3.57 27.83 13.46
N ALA A 473 2.39 27.63 12.85
CA ALA A 473 2.23 27.45 11.39
C ALA A 473 3.21 28.34 10.60
N HIS A 474 4.10 27.68 9.83
CA HIS A 474 5.12 28.29 8.96
C HIS A 474 6.46 28.73 9.59
N GLN A 475 6.77 28.42 10.85
CA GLN A 475 8.03 28.84 11.51
C GLN A 475 9.08 27.74 11.72
N GLY A 476 8.84 26.52 11.23
CA GLY A 476 9.78 25.39 11.31
C GLY A 476 9.41 24.32 12.33
N GLU A 477 10.31 23.36 12.51
CA GLU A 477 10.15 22.15 13.30
C GLU A 477 11.36 22.00 14.23
N ILE A 478 11.10 21.50 15.44
CA ILE A 478 12.15 21.06 16.36
C ILE A 478 12.08 19.53 16.46
N PHE A 479 13.15 18.88 16.05
CA PHE A 479 13.39 17.46 16.29
C PHE A 479 14.29 17.32 17.52
N THR A 480 13.91 16.48 18.47
CA THR A 480 14.75 16.19 19.64
C THR A 480 14.98 14.69 19.75
N VAL A 481 16.23 14.27 19.64
CA VAL A 481 16.71 12.90 19.82
C VAL A 481 17.29 12.78 21.22
N PHE A 482 16.83 11.79 21.97
CA PHE A 482 17.40 11.39 23.26
C PHE A 482 18.13 10.06 23.09
N LEU A 483 19.36 9.97 23.58
CA LEU A 483 20.18 8.74 23.56
C LEU A 483 20.61 8.39 24.98
N PRO A 484 20.51 7.12 25.40
CA PRO A 484 20.93 6.70 26.73
C PRO A 484 22.45 6.83 26.85
N LEU A 485 22.89 7.48 27.92
CA LEU A 485 24.30 7.51 28.24
C LEU A 485 24.77 6.08 28.57
N GLN A 486 26.00 5.76 28.21
CA GLN A 486 26.63 4.57 28.75
C GLN A 486 26.77 4.76 30.27
N PRO A 487 26.24 3.85 31.10
CA PRO A 487 26.51 3.91 32.53
C PRO A 487 28.02 3.83 32.72
N GLU A 488 28.62 4.81 33.38
CA GLU A 488 30.00 4.73 33.82
C GLU A 488 30.13 3.41 34.60
N SER A 489 30.96 2.50 34.10
CA SER A 489 31.37 1.35 34.89
C SER A 489 32.08 1.91 36.11
N ILE A 490 31.40 1.92 37.26
CA ILE A 490 32.03 2.19 38.54
C ILE A 490 33.10 1.10 38.70
N ASP A 491 34.36 1.49 38.55
CA ASP A 491 35.50 0.64 38.82
C ASP A 491 35.60 0.43 40.35
N LEU A 492 34.78 -0.48 40.89
CA LEU A 492 34.80 -0.94 42.28
C LEU A 492 35.97 -1.92 42.52
N GLY A 493 37.12 -1.65 41.92
CA GLY A 493 38.21 -2.61 41.75
C GLY A 493 39.60 -2.08 42.06
N ARG A 494 39.78 -1.17 43.02
CA ARG A 494 41.09 -0.95 43.67
C ARG A 494 40.99 -0.18 45.00
N LEU A 495 40.37 -0.81 45.99
CA LEU A 495 40.70 -0.56 47.40
C LEU A 495 41.69 -1.65 47.86
N ASP A 496 42.94 -1.55 47.38
CA ASP A 496 44.05 -2.24 48.02
C ASP A 496 44.34 -1.52 49.35
N HIS A 497 43.60 -1.88 50.39
CA HIS A 497 44.08 -1.71 51.75
C HIS A 497 45.26 -2.67 51.95
N GLN A 498 46.49 -2.16 51.84
CA GLN A 498 47.66 -2.80 52.45
C GLN A 498 47.49 -2.77 53.98
N PRO A 499 47.51 -3.91 54.68
CA PRO A 499 47.75 -3.92 56.10
C PRO A 499 49.25 -3.76 56.35
N THR A 500 49.61 -2.64 56.98
CA THR A 500 50.90 -2.42 57.60
C THR A 500 51.16 -3.52 58.62
N HIS A 501 52.12 -4.42 58.34
CA HIS A 501 52.74 -5.24 59.38
C HIS A 501 54.21 -4.85 59.49
N LEU A 502 54.52 -4.23 60.64
CA LEU A 502 55.86 -4.22 61.23
C LEU A 502 56.39 -5.66 61.32
N VAL A 503 57.63 -5.88 60.89
CA VAL A 503 58.82 -6.20 61.72
C VAL A 503 60.06 -5.86 60.92
#